data_AF-J3GR25-F1
#
_entry.id   AF-J3GR25-F1
#
_cell.length_a   1.000
_cell.length_b   1.000
_cell.length_c   1.000
_cell.angle_alpha   90.00
_cell.angle_beta   90.00
_cell.angle_gamma   90.00
#
_symmetry.space_group_name_H-M   'P 1'
#
loop_
_entity.id
_entity.type
_entity.pdbx_description
1 polymer ?
#
loop_
_entity_poly.entity_id
_entity_poly.type
_entity_poly.pdbx_seq_one_letter_code
_entity_poly.pdbx_strand_id
1 'polypeptide(L)'
;MKAWRVVVIALSFLLLGGCLVTFKEPLPASEPAPKGLLGKWTSTNGWGEPLNLELTRIGDNRYQAVSYYRARPREREAYSFTVSRHGSRWYLSAKVPAQFGGYFTIAGFELTDKHELVVYNLDLEQIKQALGQKALSGESFQTDDGDGVLINSQMDQVSAYLDDPANSDVFVEALRYQRQAKTK
;
A
#
# COMPACT_ATOMS: atom_id res chain seq x y z
N MET A 1 -19.28 -27.38 14.78
CA MET A 1 -17.92 -27.36 14.17
C MET A 1 -17.83 -26.77 12.75
N LYS A 2 -18.94 -26.47 12.03
CA LYS A 2 -18.88 -25.85 10.69
C LYS A 2 -18.81 -24.31 10.69
N ALA A 3 -19.40 -23.64 11.69
CA ALA A 3 -19.41 -22.17 11.77
C ALA A 3 -18.02 -21.55 12.02
N TRP A 4 -17.18 -22.18 12.86
CA TRP A 4 -15.81 -21.71 13.11
C TRP A 4 -14.97 -21.69 11.83
N ARG A 5 -15.10 -22.73 10.98
CA ARG A 5 -14.37 -22.79 9.71
C ARG A 5 -14.82 -21.68 8.75
N VAL A 6 -16.10 -21.32 8.75
CA VAL A 6 -16.62 -20.19 7.95
C VAL A 6 -16.10 -18.85 8.47
N VAL A 7 -16.04 -18.66 9.80
CA VAL A 7 -15.48 -17.44 10.41
C VAL A 7 -13.99 -17.31 10.09
N VAL A 8 -13.21 -18.37 10.24
CA VAL A 8 -11.77 -18.34 9.93
C VAL A 8 -11.53 -18.11 8.44
N ILE A 9 -12.33 -18.72 7.55
CA ILE A 9 -12.22 -18.49 6.10
C ILE A 9 -12.61 -17.06 5.75
N ALA A 10 -13.70 -16.50 6.28
CA ALA A 10 -14.09 -15.11 6.06
C ALA A 10 -13.02 -14.12 6.61
N LEU A 11 -12.45 -14.41 7.78
CA LEU A 11 -11.34 -13.65 8.35
C LEU A 11 -10.07 -13.77 7.51
N SER A 12 -9.85 -14.94 6.90
CA SER A 12 -8.75 -15.17 5.97
C SER A 12 -8.95 -14.38 4.68
N PHE A 13 -10.15 -14.37 4.11
CA PHE A 13 -10.44 -13.59 2.90
C PHE A 13 -10.30 -12.07 3.14
N LEU A 14 -10.70 -11.57 4.31
CA LEU A 14 -10.37 -10.21 4.78
C LEU A 14 -8.86 -9.93 4.85
N LEU A 15 -8.05 -10.95 5.14
CA LEU A 15 -6.60 -10.84 5.28
C LEU A 15 -5.84 -11.11 3.96
N LEU A 16 -6.52 -11.55 2.89
CA LEU A 16 -5.88 -12.13 1.69
C LEU A 16 -6.36 -11.59 0.35
N GLY A 17 -7.51 -10.92 0.30
CA GLY A 17 -8.01 -10.17 -0.85
C GLY A 17 -8.23 -8.74 -0.39
N GLY A 18 -7.42 -7.81 -0.89
CA GLY A 18 -7.16 -6.54 -0.24
C GLY A 18 -8.41 -5.68 -0.09
N CYS A 19 -8.85 -5.46 1.15
CA CYS A 19 -9.66 -4.31 1.50
C CYS A 19 -8.97 -3.06 0.94
N LEU A 20 -9.56 -2.46 -0.10
CA LEU A 20 -8.84 -1.48 -0.90
C LEU A 20 -9.46 -0.09 -0.74
N VAL A 21 -8.61 0.84 -0.31
CA VAL A 21 -8.92 2.27 -0.34
C VAL A 21 -8.33 2.82 -1.63
N THR A 22 -9.20 3.34 -2.50
CA THR A 22 -8.81 3.94 -3.78
C THR A 22 -9.13 5.42 -3.82
N PHE A 23 -8.38 6.13 -4.66
CA PHE A 23 -8.41 7.58 -4.83
C PHE A 23 -8.47 7.90 -6.30
N LYS A 24 -9.30 8.88 -6.69
CA LYS A 24 -9.44 9.30 -8.10
C LYS A 24 -8.13 9.79 -8.71
N GLU A 25 -7.28 10.38 -7.88
CA GLU A 25 -6.01 10.98 -8.26
C GLU A 25 -4.88 10.44 -7.36
N PRO A 26 -3.62 10.40 -7.85
CA PRO A 26 -2.47 10.10 -7.01
C PRO A 26 -2.11 11.32 -6.15
N LEU A 27 -1.30 11.11 -5.10
CA LEU A 27 -0.66 12.24 -4.43
C LEU A 27 0.27 12.99 -5.40
N PRO A 28 0.34 14.34 -5.30
CA PRO A 28 1.29 15.14 -6.06
C PRO A 28 2.73 14.67 -5.84
N ALA A 29 3.43 14.40 -6.95
CA ALA A 29 4.77 13.83 -6.95
C ALA A 29 5.85 14.87 -7.31
N SER A 30 6.02 15.86 -6.45
CA SER A 30 7.00 16.95 -6.64
C SER A 30 8.42 16.57 -6.20
N GLU A 31 8.56 15.60 -5.29
CA GLU A 31 9.83 15.27 -4.65
C GLU A 31 10.50 13.99 -5.18
N PRO A 32 11.84 13.94 -5.23
CA PRO A 32 12.57 12.71 -5.50
C PRO A 32 12.43 11.73 -4.34
N ALA A 33 12.46 10.44 -4.64
CA ALA A 33 12.47 9.37 -3.65
C ALA A 33 13.63 9.51 -2.66
N PRO A 34 13.41 9.12 -1.39
CA PRO A 34 14.46 9.20 -0.38
C PRO A 34 15.65 8.33 -0.78
N LYS A 35 16.84 8.80 -0.43
CA LYS A 35 18.06 8.02 -0.60
C LYS A 35 17.89 6.67 0.09
N GLY A 36 18.24 5.61 -0.63
CA GLY A 36 18.09 4.25 -0.11
C GLY A 36 16.78 3.57 -0.49
N LEU A 37 15.74 4.24 -1.02
CA LEU A 37 14.51 3.53 -1.44
C LEU A 37 14.78 2.53 -2.57
N LEU A 38 15.54 2.96 -3.59
CA LEU A 38 15.80 2.15 -4.77
C LEU A 38 16.76 1.00 -4.47
N GLY A 39 16.51 -0.15 -5.10
CA GLY A 39 17.30 -1.36 -4.94
C GLY A 39 16.46 -2.62 -4.81
N LYS A 40 17.10 -3.69 -4.33
CA LYS A 40 16.48 -4.99 -4.12
C LYS A 40 16.21 -5.23 -2.65
N TRP A 41 15.04 -5.78 -2.41
CA TRP A 41 14.41 -5.95 -1.11
C TRP A 41 13.87 -7.36 -1.01
N THR A 42 13.86 -7.92 0.19
CA THR A 42 13.31 -9.26 0.45
C THR A 42 12.45 -9.24 1.70
N SER A 43 11.34 -9.96 1.67
CA SER A 43 10.44 -10.12 2.80
C SER A 43 9.96 -11.57 2.87
N THR A 44 9.22 -11.87 3.91
CA THR A 44 8.45 -13.10 4.06
C THR A 44 7.02 -12.68 4.30
N ASN A 45 6.09 -13.13 3.43
CA ASN A 45 4.68 -12.76 3.57
C ASN A 45 4.05 -13.46 4.80
N GLY A 46 2.78 -13.16 5.09
CA GLY A 46 2.04 -13.75 6.23
C GLY A 46 1.95 -15.28 6.24
N TRP A 47 2.27 -15.94 5.11
CA TRP A 47 2.28 -17.40 4.96
C TRP A 47 3.66 -18.04 5.09
N GLY A 48 4.70 -17.24 5.36
CA GLY A 48 6.06 -17.76 5.38
C GLY A 48 6.71 -17.85 4.00
N GLU A 49 6.05 -17.39 2.93
CA GLU A 49 6.62 -17.45 1.58
C GLU A 49 7.59 -16.28 1.34
N PRO A 50 8.82 -16.56 0.87
CA PRO A 50 9.79 -15.51 0.57
C PRO A 50 9.38 -14.69 -0.66
N LEU A 51 9.27 -13.38 -0.47
CA LEU A 51 8.95 -12.38 -1.48
C LEU A 51 10.19 -11.54 -1.79
N ASN A 52 10.40 -11.24 -3.06
CA ASN A 52 11.41 -10.27 -3.49
C ASN A 52 10.71 -9.07 -4.11
N LEU A 53 11.31 -7.89 -3.90
CA LEU A 53 10.86 -6.63 -4.44
C LEU A 53 12.06 -5.88 -5.03
N GLU A 54 11.92 -5.40 -6.26
CA GLU A 54 12.92 -4.57 -6.93
C GLU A 54 12.31 -3.20 -7.24
N LEU A 55 12.92 -2.14 -6.70
CA LEU A 55 12.51 -0.76 -6.88
C LEU A 55 13.51 -0.02 -7.76
N THR A 56 13.05 0.46 -8.92
CA THR A 56 13.88 1.15 -9.92
C THR A 56 13.30 2.51 -10.30
N ARG A 57 14.16 3.42 -10.78
CA ARG A 57 13.74 4.69 -11.36
C ARG A 57 13.49 4.48 -12.85
N ILE A 58 12.32 4.93 -13.34
CA ILE A 58 11.94 4.84 -14.75
C ILE A 58 11.71 6.22 -15.41
N GLY A 59 11.80 7.30 -14.63
CA GLY A 59 11.75 8.67 -15.13
C GLY A 59 11.82 9.70 -14.00
N ASP A 60 11.53 10.95 -14.34
CA ASP A 60 11.46 12.04 -13.36
C ASP A 60 10.34 11.78 -12.37
N ASN A 61 10.72 11.65 -11.09
CA ASN A 61 9.85 11.28 -9.96
C ASN A 61 8.92 10.07 -10.21
N ARG A 62 9.29 9.19 -11.15
CA ARG A 62 8.55 7.97 -11.50
C ARG A 62 9.41 6.74 -11.30
N TYR A 63 8.81 5.74 -10.66
CA TYR A 63 9.47 4.53 -10.22
C TYR A 63 8.68 3.30 -10.62
N GLN A 64 9.34 2.15 -10.60
CA GLN A 64 8.73 0.86 -10.84
C GLN A 64 9.05 -0.09 -9.70
N ALA A 65 8.03 -0.79 -9.23
CA ALA A 65 8.12 -1.88 -8.28
C ALA A 65 7.89 -3.19 -9.02
N VAL A 66 8.86 -4.09 -8.96
CA VAL A 66 8.73 -5.45 -9.50
C VAL A 66 8.73 -6.44 -8.34
N SER A 67 7.58 -7.04 -8.08
CA SER A 67 7.37 -8.03 -7.02
C SER A 67 7.34 -9.44 -7.59
N TYR A 68 7.93 -10.41 -6.89
CA TYR A 68 7.90 -11.81 -7.28
C TYR A 68 8.24 -12.76 -6.13
N TYR A 69 7.61 -13.94 -6.12
CA TYR A 69 7.96 -15.00 -5.19
C TYR A 69 9.33 -15.58 -5.51
N ARG A 70 10.13 -15.87 -4.49
CA ARG A 70 11.46 -16.49 -4.67
C ARG A 70 11.37 -17.85 -5.36
N ALA A 71 10.33 -18.63 -5.06
CA ALA A 71 10.09 -19.94 -5.67
C ALA A 71 9.66 -19.84 -7.15
N ARG A 72 9.10 -18.70 -7.58
CA ARG A 72 8.53 -18.50 -8.91
C ARG A 72 9.05 -17.18 -9.53
N PRO A 73 10.36 -17.07 -9.80
CA PRO A 73 10.99 -15.80 -10.19
C PRO A 73 10.57 -15.27 -11.58
N ARG A 74 9.88 -16.08 -12.38
CA ARG A 74 9.34 -15.69 -13.69
C ARG A 74 7.94 -15.06 -13.59
N GLU A 75 7.21 -15.34 -12.52
CA GLU A 75 5.92 -14.73 -12.21
C GLU A 75 6.20 -13.38 -11.54
N ARG A 76 6.38 -12.36 -12.38
CA ARG A 76 6.75 -11.00 -11.95
C ARG A 76 5.59 -10.05 -12.18
N GLU A 77 5.25 -9.30 -11.15
CA GLU A 77 4.24 -8.25 -11.21
C GLU A 77 4.93 -6.89 -11.14
N ALA A 78 4.68 -6.04 -12.13
CA ALA A 78 5.32 -4.73 -12.24
C ALA A 78 4.29 -3.62 -12.09
N TYR A 79 4.53 -2.72 -11.14
CA TYR A 79 3.66 -1.59 -10.84
C TYR A 79 4.46 -0.29 -10.94
N SER A 80 3.92 0.69 -11.66
CA SER A 80 4.49 2.03 -11.68
C SER A 80 3.94 2.82 -10.49
N PHE A 81 4.83 3.56 -9.82
CA PHE A 81 4.45 4.39 -8.68
C PHE A 81 5.21 5.72 -8.67
N THR A 82 4.62 6.68 -7.97
CA THR A 82 5.26 7.94 -7.59
C THR A 82 5.41 7.98 -6.07
N VAL A 83 6.21 8.93 -5.58
CA VAL A 83 6.36 9.16 -4.15
C VAL A 83 6.12 10.64 -3.84
N SER A 84 5.68 10.89 -2.62
CA SER A 84 5.51 12.23 -2.06
C SER A 84 5.95 12.23 -0.61
N ARG A 85 6.42 13.37 -0.12
CA ARG A 85 6.76 13.55 1.28
C ARG A 85 5.88 14.64 1.86
N HIS A 86 5.26 14.33 2.99
CA HIS A 86 4.50 15.30 3.74
C HIS A 86 4.83 15.11 5.22
N GLY A 87 5.34 16.16 5.86
CA GLY A 87 5.87 16.09 7.22
C GLY A 87 6.98 15.04 7.39
N SER A 88 6.78 14.11 8.32
CA SER A 88 7.72 13.02 8.63
C SER A 88 7.47 11.75 7.83
N ARG A 89 6.33 11.61 7.15
CA ARG A 89 5.92 10.38 6.46
C ARG A 89 6.20 10.48 4.97
N TRP A 90 6.66 9.36 4.41
CA TRP A 90 6.71 9.19 2.97
C TRP A 90 5.47 8.44 2.50
N TYR A 91 4.99 8.83 1.34
CA TYR A 91 3.85 8.22 0.67
C TYR A 91 4.26 7.72 -0.70
N LEU A 92 3.62 6.63 -1.13
CA LEU A 92 3.62 6.19 -2.51
C LEU A 92 2.21 6.27 -3.09
N SER A 93 2.12 6.51 -4.39
CA SER A 93 0.87 6.40 -5.14
C SER A 93 1.07 5.53 -6.37
N ALA A 94 0.20 4.55 -6.56
CA ALA A 94 0.29 3.60 -7.66
C ALA A 94 -1.08 3.41 -8.31
N LYS A 95 -1.10 3.19 -9.62
CA LYS A 95 -2.34 2.87 -10.34
C LYS A 95 -2.76 1.44 -10.00
N VAL A 96 -4.02 1.26 -9.64
CA VAL A 96 -4.61 -0.04 -9.35
C VAL A 96 -5.21 -0.62 -10.63
N PRO A 97 -4.99 -1.91 -10.94
CA PRO A 97 -5.71 -2.59 -12.01
C PRO A 97 -7.24 -2.52 -11.85
N ALA A 98 -7.96 -2.45 -12.98
CA ALA A 98 -9.42 -2.27 -12.97
C ALA A 98 -10.17 -3.37 -12.21
N GLN A 99 -9.68 -4.61 -12.26
CA GLN A 99 -10.25 -5.76 -11.54
C GLN A 99 -10.29 -5.57 -10.01
N PHE A 100 -9.40 -4.75 -9.46
CA PHE A 100 -9.35 -4.46 -8.02
C PHE A 100 -10.02 -3.12 -7.66
N GLY A 101 -10.79 -2.52 -8.57
CA GLY A 101 -11.48 -1.23 -8.34
C GLY A 101 -10.86 -0.03 -9.06
N GLY A 102 -9.72 -0.21 -9.73
CA GLY A 102 -9.11 0.84 -10.55
C GLY A 102 -8.62 2.07 -9.76
N TYR A 103 -8.40 3.17 -10.48
CA TYR A 103 -7.89 4.43 -9.93
C TYR A 103 -6.49 4.29 -9.30
N PHE A 104 -6.26 4.93 -8.14
CA PHE A 104 -4.98 4.96 -7.46
C PHE A 104 -5.10 4.46 -6.02
N THR A 105 -4.06 3.81 -5.53
CA THR A 105 -3.86 3.54 -4.11
C THR A 105 -2.82 4.49 -3.55
N ILE A 106 -2.98 4.86 -2.27
CA ILE A 106 -2.00 5.62 -1.50
C ILE A 106 -1.58 4.73 -0.32
N ALA A 107 -0.28 4.58 -0.13
CA ALA A 107 0.29 3.87 1.01
C ALA A 107 1.41 4.71 1.65
N GLY A 108 1.54 4.59 2.97
CA GLY A 108 2.68 5.13 3.69
C GLY A 108 3.89 4.21 3.57
N PHE A 109 5.10 4.75 3.67
CA PHE A 109 6.29 3.93 3.88
C PHE A 109 7.33 4.66 4.71
N GLU A 110 8.25 3.89 5.29
CA GLU A 110 9.45 4.43 5.93
C GLU A 110 10.68 3.57 5.63
N LEU A 111 11.84 4.21 5.70
CA LEU A 111 13.13 3.54 5.73
C LEU A 111 13.66 3.64 7.16
N THR A 112 13.78 2.49 7.84
CA THR A 112 14.20 2.45 9.25
C THR A 112 15.71 2.60 9.37
N ASP A 113 16.19 2.92 10.58
CA ASP A 113 17.63 2.97 10.89
C ASP A 113 18.34 1.63 10.66
N LYS A 114 17.58 0.52 10.66
CA LYS A 114 18.07 -0.83 10.35
C LYS A 114 18.13 -1.13 8.85
N HIS A 115 17.93 -0.11 8.00
CA HIS A 115 17.87 -0.24 6.55
C HIS A 115 16.76 -1.20 6.09
N GLU A 116 15.62 -1.18 6.78
CA GLU A 116 14.41 -1.89 6.39
C GLU A 116 13.47 -0.94 5.66
N LEU A 117 12.70 -1.47 4.71
CA LEU A 117 11.59 -0.76 4.08
C LEU A 117 10.29 -1.29 4.69
N VAL A 118 9.57 -0.43 5.39
CA VAL A 118 8.24 -0.76 5.95
C VAL A 118 7.19 -0.06 5.12
N VAL A 119 6.18 -0.80 4.69
CA VAL A 119 5.05 -0.30 3.90
C VAL A 119 3.80 -0.40 4.75
N TYR A 120 3.03 0.68 4.80
CA TYR A 120 1.79 0.81 5.53
C TYR A 120 0.62 0.99 4.57
N ASN A 121 -0.37 0.13 4.69
CA ASN A 121 -1.64 0.29 3.98
C ASN A 121 -2.59 1.17 4.81
N LEU A 122 -3.60 1.71 4.15
CA LEU A 122 -4.70 2.37 4.82
C LEU A 122 -5.70 1.33 5.32
N ASP A 123 -6.06 1.41 6.59
CA ASP A 123 -7.07 0.56 7.19
C ASP A 123 -8.46 0.95 6.66
N LEU A 124 -9.14 -0.01 6.03
CA LEU A 124 -10.43 0.23 5.40
C LEU A 124 -11.51 0.61 6.41
N GLU A 125 -11.51 0.01 7.60
CA GLU A 125 -12.54 0.27 8.61
C GLU A 125 -12.34 1.65 9.23
N GLN A 126 -11.10 2.06 9.48
CA GLN A 126 -10.77 3.43 9.90
C GLN A 126 -11.16 4.45 8.83
N ILE A 127 -10.96 4.15 7.55
CA ILE A 127 -11.42 5.01 6.45
C ILE A 127 -12.96 5.06 6.40
N LYS A 128 -13.66 3.94 6.54
CA LYS A 128 -15.13 3.92 6.61
C LYS A 128 -15.65 4.74 7.80
N GLN A 129 -14.96 4.70 8.94
CA GLN A 129 -15.27 5.53 10.10
C GLN A 129 -15.08 7.02 9.77
N ALA A 130 -13.98 7.39 9.10
CA ALA A 130 -13.73 8.76 8.66
C ALA A 130 -14.82 9.27 7.68
N LEU A 131 -15.34 8.38 6.82
CA LEU A 131 -16.51 8.68 5.98
C LEU A 131 -17.76 8.93 6.83
N GLY A 132 -18.04 8.06 7.81
CA GLY A 132 -19.18 8.20 8.71
C GLY A 132 -19.14 9.49 9.54
N GLN A 133 -17.95 9.93 9.93
CA GLN A 133 -17.70 11.19 10.63
C GLN A 133 -17.65 12.41 9.70
N LYS A 134 -17.75 12.21 8.38
CA LYS A 134 -17.61 13.25 7.34
C LYS A 134 -16.25 13.97 7.33
N ALA A 135 -15.23 13.36 7.94
CA ALA A 135 -13.85 13.82 7.82
C ALA A 135 -13.34 13.61 6.38
N LEU A 136 -13.81 12.54 5.75
CA LEU A 136 -13.67 12.26 4.33
C LEU A 136 -15.05 12.00 3.69
N SER A 137 -15.09 12.05 2.38
CA SER A 137 -16.21 11.68 1.51
C SER A 137 -15.78 10.61 0.51
N GLY A 138 -16.69 9.70 0.19
CA GLY A 138 -16.40 8.53 -0.65
C GLY A 138 -17.59 7.57 -0.72
N GLU A 139 -17.42 6.51 -1.49
CA GLU A 139 -18.42 5.49 -1.75
C GLU A 139 -17.80 4.10 -1.58
N SER A 140 -18.51 3.21 -0.88
CA SER A 140 -18.11 1.81 -0.77
C SER A 140 -18.47 1.07 -2.06
N PHE A 141 -17.62 0.12 -2.46
CA PHE A 141 -17.87 -0.80 -3.57
C PHE A 141 -17.43 -2.21 -3.19
N GLN A 142 -17.81 -3.20 -4.00
CA GLN A 142 -17.36 -4.58 -3.83
C GLN A 142 -16.56 -5.02 -5.05
N THR A 143 -15.51 -5.78 -4.81
CA THR A 143 -14.74 -6.50 -5.83
C THR A 143 -14.82 -8.00 -5.57
N ASP A 144 -14.37 -8.81 -6.53
CA ASP A 144 -14.24 -10.25 -6.36
C ASP A 144 -13.29 -10.61 -5.19
N ASP A 145 -12.37 -9.70 -4.84
CA ASP A 145 -11.37 -9.87 -3.80
C ASP A 145 -11.77 -9.26 -2.45
N GLY A 146 -12.86 -8.49 -2.37
CA GLY A 146 -13.35 -7.93 -1.11
C GLY A 146 -13.99 -6.54 -1.22
N ASP A 147 -14.36 -5.99 -0.07
CA ASP A 147 -14.90 -4.64 0.05
C ASP A 147 -13.84 -3.57 -0.27
N GLY A 148 -14.25 -2.50 -0.94
CA GLY A 148 -13.41 -1.35 -1.21
C GLY A 148 -14.13 -0.04 -0.91
N VAL A 149 -13.36 1.04 -0.81
CA VAL A 149 -13.86 2.41 -0.67
C VAL A 149 -13.16 3.29 -1.70
N LEU A 150 -13.94 3.97 -2.54
CA LEU A 150 -13.46 5.02 -3.42
C LEU A 150 -13.62 6.37 -2.72
N ILE A 151 -12.51 7.04 -2.45
CA ILE A 151 -12.50 8.38 -1.88
C ILE A 151 -12.84 9.41 -2.96
N ASN A 152 -13.88 10.20 -2.68
CA ASN A 152 -14.38 11.29 -3.52
C ASN A 152 -13.86 12.66 -3.07
N SER A 153 -13.16 12.72 -1.92
CA SER A 153 -12.60 13.95 -1.36
C SER A 153 -11.51 14.53 -2.25
N GLN A 154 -11.35 15.86 -2.23
CA GLN A 154 -10.26 16.52 -2.95
C GLN A 154 -8.90 16.13 -2.35
N MET A 155 -7.85 16.11 -3.18
CA MET A 155 -6.53 15.64 -2.76
C MET A 155 -5.93 16.46 -1.61
N ASP A 156 -6.22 17.76 -1.54
CA ASP A 156 -5.78 18.60 -0.42
C ASP A 156 -6.41 18.17 0.91
N GLN A 157 -7.69 17.79 0.90
CA GLN A 157 -8.39 17.26 2.07
C GLN A 157 -7.85 15.88 2.45
N VAL A 158 -7.61 15.01 1.46
CA VAL A 158 -7.01 13.69 1.68
C VAL A 158 -5.63 13.83 2.32
N SER A 159 -4.77 14.68 1.76
CA SER A 159 -3.42 14.90 2.27
C SER A 159 -3.46 15.44 3.71
N ALA A 160 -4.28 16.46 3.96
CA ALA A 160 -4.46 17.01 5.31
C ALA A 160 -4.94 15.96 6.33
N TYR A 161 -5.88 15.08 5.94
CA TYR A 161 -6.36 14.00 6.79
C TYR A 161 -5.25 12.97 7.11
N LEU A 162 -4.50 12.55 6.10
CA LEU A 162 -3.44 11.53 6.24
C LEU A 162 -2.23 12.04 7.05
N ASP A 163 -1.99 13.35 7.03
CA ASP A 163 -0.89 14.00 7.72
C ASP A 163 -1.19 14.36 9.18
N ASP A 164 -2.46 14.41 9.55
CA ASP A 164 -2.85 14.71 10.93
C ASP A 164 -2.40 13.56 11.86
N PRO A 165 -1.54 13.83 12.85
CA PRO A 165 -1.12 12.83 13.82
C PRO A 165 -2.29 12.17 14.57
N ALA A 166 -3.43 12.84 14.70
CA ALA A 166 -4.64 12.27 15.30
C ALA A 166 -5.21 11.09 14.49
N ASN A 167 -4.87 11.00 13.20
CA ASN A 167 -5.31 9.95 12.29
C ASN A 167 -4.21 8.91 12.04
N SER A 168 -3.14 8.86 12.85
CA SER A 168 -2.01 7.94 12.63
C SER A 168 -2.42 6.48 12.57
N ASP A 169 -3.49 6.11 13.27
CA ASP A 169 -3.99 4.74 13.38
C ASP A 169 -4.66 4.24 12.09
N VAL A 170 -4.86 5.11 11.09
CA VAL A 170 -5.29 4.69 9.75
C VAL A 170 -4.20 3.91 9.02
N PHE A 171 -2.93 4.01 9.45
CA PHE A 171 -1.81 3.32 8.83
C PHE A 171 -1.49 2.01 9.55
N VAL A 172 -1.65 0.89 8.84
CA VAL A 172 -1.36 -0.44 9.37
C VAL A 172 -0.17 -1.03 8.60
N GLU A 173 0.81 -1.57 9.31
CA GLU A 173 1.98 -2.22 8.70
C GLU A 173 1.49 -3.40 7.84
N ALA A 174 1.74 -3.30 6.54
CA ALA A 174 1.36 -4.33 5.58
C ALA A 174 2.53 -5.28 5.33
N LEU A 175 3.73 -4.72 5.08
CA LEU A 175 4.91 -5.48 4.72
C LEU A 175 6.18 -4.81 5.25
N ARG A 176 7.09 -5.65 5.73
CA ARG A 176 8.44 -5.25 6.13
C ARG A 176 9.47 -5.97 5.29
N TYR A 177 10.32 -5.22 4.60
CA TYR A 177 11.38 -5.73 3.76
C TYR A 177 12.73 -5.44 4.36
N GLN A 178 13.62 -6.42 4.25
CA GLN A 178 15.04 -6.25 4.49
C GLN A 178 15.76 -5.98 3.19
N ARG A 179 16.81 -5.16 3.25
CA ARG A 179 17.67 -4.93 2.11
C ARG A 179 18.28 -6.27 1.67
N GLN A 180 18.19 -6.60 0.38
CA GLN A 180 18.87 -7.79 -0.12
C GLN A 180 20.39 -7.57 0.04
N ALA A 181 21.03 -8.38 0.89
CA ALA A 181 22.47 -8.37 1.02
C ALA A 181 23.08 -8.66 -0.36
N LYS A 182 24.10 -7.88 -0.75
CA LYS A 182 24.89 -8.24 -1.92
C LYS A 182 25.57 -9.58 -1.61
N THR A 183 25.15 -10.65 -2.29
CA THR A 183 25.93 -11.88 -2.32
C THR A 183 27.30 -11.51 -2.89
N LYS A 184 28.34 -11.68 -2.07
CA LYS A 184 29.74 -11.51 -2.52
C LYS A 184 30.11 -12.58 -3.52
#